data_AF-A0A3D8P1W9-F1
#
_entry.id   AF-A0A3D8P1W9-F1
#
_cell.length_a   1.000
_cell.length_b   1.000
_cell.length_c   1.000
_cell.angle_alpha   90.00
_cell.angle_beta   90.00
_cell.angle_gamma   90.00
#
_symmetry.space_group_name_H-M   'P 1'
#
loop_
_entity.id
_entity.type
_entity.pdbx_description
1 polymer ?
#
loop_
_entity_poly.entity_id
_entity_poly.type
_entity_poly.pdbx_seq_one_letter_code
_entity_poly.pdbx_strand_id
1 'polypeptide(L)'
;MTLAERRPEAGTTMPERKSAKLPDTNDVVDLADFFDRTDTEELEWKDDPLEFRKPQMVQVSIRIPKEDLEAIKRAARKAGIGYTTFIRMLLRRAVETGK
;
A
#
# COMPACT_ATOMS: atom_id res chain seq x y z
N MET A 1 -6.38 46.64 -20.99
CA MET A 1 -5.02 46.33 -21.49
C MET A 1 -4.05 46.55 -20.34
N THR A 2 -3.85 45.56 -19.46
CA THR A 2 -2.80 44.51 -19.47
C THR A 2 -1.37 45.07 -19.40
N LEU A 3 -0.74 44.92 -18.23
CA LEU A 3 0.71 44.92 -18.07
C LEU A 3 1.09 43.60 -17.39
N ALA A 4 1.51 42.64 -18.22
CA ALA A 4 1.85 41.29 -17.82
C ALA A 4 3.26 41.24 -17.18
N GLU A 5 3.37 40.38 -16.18
CA GLU A 5 4.55 40.14 -15.36
C GLU A 5 5.69 39.44 -16.12
N ARG A 6 6.89 39.67 -15.58
CA ARG A 6 8.19 39.14 -15.99
C ARG A 6 8.30 37.62 -15.74
N ARG A 7 9.05 36.91 -16.58
CA ARG A 7 10.39 36.33 -16.28
C ARG A 7 10.91 35.47 -17.47
N PRO A 8 12.22 35.52 -17.79
CA PRO A 8 12.84 34.69 -18.81
C PRO A 8 13.33 33.34 -18.29
N GLU A 9 13.30 32.38 -19.21
CA GLU A 9 13.88 31.03 -19.26
C GLU A 9 15.32 30.93 -18.71
N ALA A 10 15.62 29.91 -17.91
CA ALA A 10 16.97 29.39 -17.74
C ALA A 10 16.91 27.87 -17.50
N GLY A 11 17.16 27.10 -18.56
CA GLY A 11 17.35 25.66 -18.47
C GLY A 11 18.57 25.35 -17.61
N THR A 12 18.34 24.74 -16.45
CA THR A 12 19.37 24.10 -15.65
C THR A 12 19.26 22.61 -15.91
N THR A 13 20.20 22.05 -16.68
CA THR A 13 20.38 20.60 -16.78
C THR A 13 20.91 20.09 -15.43
N MET A 14 20.09 19.31 -14.72
CA MET A 14 20.54 18.65 -13.50
C MET A 14 21.49 17.49 -13.86
N PRO A 15 22.59 17.30 -13.11
CA PRO A 15 23.50 16.18 -13.34
C PRO A 15 22.78 14.86 -13.05
N GLU A 16 23.00 13.83 -13.87
CA GLU A 16 22.56 12.45 -13.59
C GLU A 16 23.16 11.99 -12.25
N ARG A 17 22.29 11.70 -11.27
CA ARG A 17 22.66 11.20 -9.94
C ARG A 17 22.39 9.71 -9.89
N LYS A 18 23.34 8.93 -9.39
CA LYS A 18 23.30 7.47 -9.37
C LYS A 18 22.14 6.96 -8.52
N SER A 19 21.31 6.10 -9.11
CA SER A 19 20.22 5.39 -8.43
C SER A 19 20.75 4.47 -7.32
N ALA A 20 20.35 4.73 -6.08
CA ALA A 20 20.48 3.76 -5.00
C ALA A 20 19.54 2.58 -5.27
N LYS A 21 20.02 1.35 -5.05
CA LYS A 21 19.23 0.12 -5.24
C LYS A 21 18.23 0.00 -4.11
N LEU A 22 16.93 -0.07 -4.44
CA LEU A 22 15.85 -0.22 -3.45
C LEU A 22 15.97 -1.57 -2.68
N PRO A 23 15.62 -1.60 -1.37
CA PRO A 23 15.61 -2.80 -0.55
C PRO A 23 14.45 -3.74 -0.93
N ASP A 24 14.48 -4.98 -0.44
CA ASP A 24 13.34 -5.90 -0.57
C ASP A 24 12.15 -5.37 0.25
N THR A 25 10.99 -5.27 -0.38
CA THR A 25 9.77 -4.74 0.25
C THR A 25 9.03 -5.77 1.12
N ASN A 26 9.47 -7.04 1.11
CA ASN A 26 8.90 -8.09 1.95
C ASN A 26 9.55 -8.19 3.34
N ASP A 27 10.70 -7.55 3.55
CA ASP A 27 11.35 -7.47 4.86
C ASP A 27 11.19 -6.06 5.44
N VAL A 28 10.36 -5.97 6.48
CA VAL A 28 10.01 -4.69 7.12
C VAL A 28 11.19 -4.08 7.86
N VAL A 29 12.12 -4.90 8.38
CA VAL A 29 13.28 -4.41 9.14
C VAL A 29 14.29 -3.80 8.17
N ASP A 30 14.60 -4.51 7.09
CA ASP A 30 15.51 -4.00 6.05
C ASP A 30 14.96 -2.74 5.36
N LEU A 31 13.64 -2.66 5.19
CA LEU A 31 12.98 -1.48 4.66
C LEU A 31 13.11 -0.27 5.60
N ALA A 32 12.94 -0.47 6.91
CA ALA A 32 13.09 0.59 7.90
C ALA A 32 14.54 1.11 7.95
N ASP A 33 15.51 0.20 8.01
CA ASP A 33 16.94 0.52 8.03
C ASP A 33 17.38 1.32 6.78
N PHE A 34 16.77 1.04 5.63
CA PHE A 34 17.01 1.79 4.40
C PHE A 34 16.51 3.24 4.48
N PHE A 35 15.27 3.46 4.94
CA PHE A 35 14.70 4.82 5.02
C PHE A 35 15.31 5.67 6.14
N ASP A 36 15.79 5.05 7.23
CA ASP A 36 16.50 5.77 8.29
C ASP A 36 17.89 6.27 7.85
N ARG A 37 18.49 5.61 6.85
CA ARG A 37 19.86 5.91 6.37
C ARG A 37 19.91 6.61 5.02
N THR A 38 18.79 6.69 4.30
CA THR A 38 18.73 7.24 2.94
C THR A 38 17.95 8.54 2.94
N ASP A 39 18.60 9.62 2.48
CA ASP A 39 17.91 10.87 2.18
C ASP A 39 16.99 10.65 0.96
N THR A 40 15.69 10.82 1.17
CA THR A 40 14.67 10.55 0.14
C THR A 40 14.71 11.55 -1.00
N GLU A 41 15.38 12.69 -0.83
CA GLU A 41 15.65 13.67 -1.90
C GLU A 41 16.70 13.18 -2.90
N GLU A 42 17.53 12.20 -2.53
CA GLU A 42 18.55 11.61 -3.41
C GLU A 42 18.02 10.44 -4.25
N LEU A 43 16.78 10.00 -4.01
CA LEU A 43 16.16 8.92 -4.76
C LEU A 43 15.68 9.38 -6.14
N GLU A 44 15.82 8.52 -7.14
CA GLU A 44 15.25 8.75 -8.46
C GLU A 44 13.72 8.63 -8.40
N TRP A 45 13.04 9.77 -8.34
CA TRP A 45 11.59 9.83 -8.47
C TRP A 45 11.20 9.75 -9.95
N LYS A 46 10.41 8.74 -10.30
CA LYS A 46 9.78 8.64 -11.62
C LYS A 46 8.30 8.97 -11.48
N ASP A 47 7.83 9.91 -12.28
CA ASP A 47 6.41 10.21 -12.45
C ASP A 47 5.75 9.14 -13.33
N ASP A 48 5.66 7.92 -12.80
CA ASP A 48 4.90 6.86 -13.45
C ASP A 48 3.40 7.06 -13.16
N PRO A 49 2.52 7.00 -14.19
CA PRO A 49 1.09 7.10 -13.99
C PRO A 49 0.58 5.93 -13.15
N LEU A 50 0.28 6.19 -11.87
CA LEU A 50 -0.21 5.18 -10.94
C LEU A 50 -1.71 4.95 -11.14
N GLU A 51 -2.07 3.83 -11.77
CA GLU A 51 -3.46 3.39 -11.85
C GLU A 51 -3.87 2.62 -10.60
N PHE A 52 -4.62 3.28 -9.70
CA PHE A 52 -5.27 2.59 -8.58
C PHE A 52 -6.49 1.80 -9.06
N ARG A 53 -6.29 0.52 -9.38
CA ARG A 53 -7.40 -0.39 -9.69
C ARG A 53 -7.96 -0.99 -8.41
N LYS A 54 -9.19 -0.61 -8.06
CA LYS A 54 -9.92 -1.30 -6.98
C LYS A 54 -10.18 -2.74 -7.41
N PRO A 55 -9.94 -3.74 -6.54
CA PRO A 55 -10.27 -5.11 -6.87
C PRO A 55 -11.78 -5.23 -7.12
N GLN A 56 -12.16 -6.03 -8.11
CA GLN A 56 -13.56 -6.35 -8.35
C GLN A 56 -14.07 -7.22 -7.19
N MET A 57 -15.11 -6.76 -6.52
CA MET A 57 -15.72 -7.45 -5.39
C MET A 57 -16.97 -8.19 -5.85
N VAL A 58 -17.10 -9.44 -5.43
CA VAL A 58 -18.31 -10.25 -5.63
C VAL A 58 -19.01 -10.42 -4.29
N GLN A 59 -20.33 -10.26 -4.29
CA GLN A 59 -21.15 -10.50 -3.11
C GLN A 59 -21.46 -12.00 -2.98
N VAL A 60 -21.21 -12.54 -1.79
CA VAL A 60 -21.56 -13.92 -1.44
C VAL A 60 -22.42 -13.90 -0.18
N SER A 61 -23.52 -14.65 -0.19
CA SER A 61 -24.43 -14.79 0.96
C SER A 61 -24.32 -16.20 1.52
N ILE A 62 -23.87 -16.32 2.78
CA ILE A 62 -23.69 -17.61 3.48
C ILE A 62 -24.52 -17.58 4.76
N ARG A 63 -25.19 -18.70 5.07
CA ARG A 63 -25.84 -18.89 6.37
C ARG A 63 -24.87 -19.57 7.32
N ILE A 64 -24.68 -19.00 8.49
CA ILE A 64 -23.88 -19.58 9.58
C ILE A 64 -24.69 -19.58 10.87
N PRO A 65 -24.45 -20.52 11.78
CA PRO A 65 -25.03 -20.49 13.12
C PRO A 65 -24.75 -19.17 13.83
N LYS A 66 -25.72 -18.71 14.62
CA LYS A 66 -25.60 -17.45 15.38
C LYS A 66 -24.40 -17.49 16.32
N GLU A 67 -24.16 -18.63 16.96
CA GLU A 67 -23.06 -18.82 17.91
C GLU A 67 -21.69 -18.65 17.25
N ASP A 68 -21.55 -19.16 16.03
CA ASP A 68 -20.32 -19.03 15.24
C ASP A 68 -20.06 -17.57 14.85
N LEU A 69 -21.09 -16.84 14.42
CA LEU A 69 -20.94 -15.41 14.12
C LEU A 69 -20.47 -14.63 15.34
N GLU A 70 -21.01 -14.93 16.53
CA GLU A 70 -20.59 -14.28 17.77
C GLU A 70 -19.16 -14.66 18.17
N ALA A 71 -18.76 -15.91 17.95
CA ALA A 71 -17.37 -16.34 18.14
C ALA A 71 -16.41 -15.59 17.21
N ILE A 72 -16.76 -15.45 15.94
CA ILE A 72 -16.01 -14.69 14.93
C ILE A 72 -15.87 -13.23 15.36
N LYS A 73 -16.95 -12.58 15.82
CA LYS A 73 -16.89 -11.19 16.31
C LYS A 73 -15.95 -11.02 17.50
N ARG A 74 -15.95 -11.97 18.45
CA ARG A 74 -15.03 -11.95 19.60
C ARG A 74 -13.58 -12.10 19.15
N ALA A 75 -13.30 -13.02 18.24
CA ALA A 75 -11.96 -13.21 17.69
C ALA A 75 -11.47 -11.97 16.92
N ALA A 76 -12.32 -11.38 16.08
CA ALA A 76 -12.02 -10.17 15.34
C ALA A 76 -11.70 -8.98 16.26
N ARG A 77 -12.47 -8.81 17.35
CA ARG A 77 -12.22 -7.77 18.36
C ARG A 77 -10.86 -7.96 19.04
N LYS A 78 -10.50 -9.19 19.40
CA LYS A 78 -9.17 -9.49 19.98
C LYS A 78 -8.03 -9.17 19.01
N ALA A 79 -8.26 -9.35 17.71
CA ALA A 79 -7.31 -8.99 16.65
C ALA A 79 -7.35 -7.50 16.26
N GLY A 80 -8.21 -6.68 16.85
CA GLY A 80 -8.32 -5.25 16.56
C GLY A 80 -8.92 -4.91 15.18
N ILE A 81 -9.61 -5.86 14.53
CA ILE A 81 -10.16 -5.66 13.18
C ILE A 81 -11.68 -5.92 13.10
N GLY A 82 -12.33 -5.37 12.08
CA GLY A 82 -13.75 -5.61 11.82
C GLY A 82 -14.04 -7.08 11.45
N TYR A 83 -15.16 -7.63 11.94
CA TYR A 83 -15.47 -9.05 11.75
C TYR A 83 -15.61 -9.47 10.27
N THR A 84 -16.03 -8.58 9.38
CA THR A 84 -16.09 -8.85 7.92
C THR A 84 -14.70 -8.90 7.28
N THR A 85 -13.74 -8.11 7.78
CA THR A 85 -12.33 -8.19 7.39
C THR A 85 -11.71 -9.48 7.91
N PHE A 86 -11.99 -9.82 9.16
CA PHE A 86 -11.54 -11.07 9.77
C PHE A 86 -12.03 -12.30 8.98
N ILE A 87 -13.31 -12.33 8.60
CA ILE A 87 -13.86 -13.39 7.74
C ILE A 87 -13.10 -13.47 6.41
N ARG A 88 -12.85 -12.33 5.74
CA ARG A 88 -12.09 -12.30 4.49
C ARG A 88 -10.66 -12.84 4.65
N MET A 89 -9.98 -12.50 5.74
CA MET A 89 -8.65 -13.01 6.05
C MET A 89 -8.66 -14.53 6.26
N LEU A 90 -9.64 -15.04 7.01
CA LEU A 90 -9.78 -16.48 7.22
C LEU A 90 -10.02 -17.22 5.90
N LEU A 91 -10.90 -16.70 5.04
CA LEU A 91 -11.16 -17.28 3.71
C LEU A 91 -9.89 -17.31 2.85
N ARG A 92 -9.11 -16.21 2.82
CA ARG A 92 -7.84 -16.15 2.08
C ARG A 92 -6.85 -17.20 2.60
N ARG A 93 -6.65 -17.27 3.92
CA ARG A 93 -5.75 -18.25 4.55
C ARG A 93 -6.17 -19.69 4.27
N ALA A 94 -7.46 -19.99 4.31
CA ALA A 94 -7.98 -21.33 4.04
C ALA A 94 -7.70 -21.76 2.59
N VAL A 95 -7.85 -20.85 1.63
CA VAL A 95 -7.52 -21.10 0.21
C VAL A 95 -6.01 -21.27 0.00
N GLU A 96 -5.17 -20.51 0.71
CA GLU A 96 -3.71 -20.63 0.63
C GLU A 96 -3.19 -21.93 1.23
N THR A 97 -3.77 -22.37 2.37
CA THR A 97 -3.35 -23.60 3.07
C THR A 97 -3.94 -24.87 2.45
N GLY A 98 -5.06 -24.75 1.74
CA GLY A 98 -5.72 -25.87 1.05
C GLY A 98 -5.15 -26.19 -0.34
N LYS A 99 -4.09 -25.49 -0.76
CA LYS A 99 -3.25 -25.85 -1.92
C LYS A 99 -2.12 -26.74 -1.46
#